data_AF-A0A3D0JJ15-F1
#
_entry.id   AF-A0A3D0JJ15-F1
#
_cell.length_a   1.000
_cell.length_b   1.000
_cell.length_c   1.000
_cell.angle_alpha   90.00
_cell.angle_beta   90.00
_cell.angle_gamma   90.00
#
_symmetry.space_group_name_H-M   'P 1'
#
loop_
_entity.id
_entity.type
_entity.pdbx_description
1 polymer ?
#
loop_
_entity_poly.entity_id
_entity_poly.type
_entity_poly.pdbx_seq_one_letter_code
_entity_poly.pdbx_strand_id
1 'polypeptide(L)' 'AVISGLIIYGVIRQTLGLRLSEEEEFDGADLAIHRIKANPEV' A
#
# COMPACT_ATOMS: atom_id res chain seq x y z
N ALA A 1 -14.95 7.81 18.84
CA ALA A 1 -13.70 7.90 18.06
C ALA A 1 -13.26 6.54 17.50
N VAL A 2 -13.05 5.50 18.33
CA VAL A 2 -12.57 4.18 17.85
C VAL A 2 -13.54 3.51 16.87
N ILE A 3 -14.84 3.50 17.19
CA ILE A 3 -15.87 2.85 16.36
C ILE A 3 -15.96 3.49 14.97
N SER A 4 -15.99 4.83 14.89
CA SER A 4 -16.03 5.55 13.62
C SER A 4 -14.76 5.32 12.79
N GLY A 5 -13.58 5.25 13.44
CA GLY A 5 -12.32 4.93 12.75
C GLY A 5 -12.31 3.52 12.16
N LEU A 6 -12.81 2.52 12.90
CA LEU A 6 -12.92 1.14 12.42
C LEU A 6 -13.88 1.01 11.24
N ILE A 7 -15.02 1.70 11.27
CA ILE A 7 -15.99 1.68 10.17
C ILE A 7 -15.36 2.26 8.89
N ILE A 8 -14.72 3.43 8.98
CA ILE A 8 -14.10 4.08 7.81
C ILE A 8 -12.96 3.21 7.26
N TYR A 9 -12.08 2.72 8.12
CA TYR A 9 -10.99 1.84 7.70
C TYR A 9 -11.51 0.56 7.02
N GLY A 10 -12.56 -0.05 7.59
CA GLY A 10 -13.17 -1.26 7.04
C GLY A 10 -13.73 -1.05 5.63
N VAL A 11 -14.45 0.05 5.41
CA VAL A 11 -15.00 0.41 4.10
C VAL A 11 -13.88 0.60 3.08
N ILE A 12 -12.86 1.41 3.40
CA ILE A 12 -11.73 1.69 2.50
C ILE A 12 -10.99 0.40 2.15
N ARG A 13 -10.74 -0.46 3.15
CA ARG A 13 -10.05 -1.74 2.94
C ARG A 13 -10.80 -2.65 1.96
N GLN A 14 -12.13 -2.72 2.04
CA GLN A 14 -12.93 -3.59 1.19
C GLN A 14 -13.06 -3.06 -0.24
N THR A 15 -13.09 -1.74 -0.44
CA THR A 15 -13.34 -1.15 -1.76
C THR A 15 -12.08 -0.85 -2.56
N LEU A 16 -10.96 -0.53 -1.91
CA LEU A 16 -9.77 0.01 -2.58
C LEU A 16 -8.55 -0.91 -2.57
N GLY A 17 -8.53 -1.97 -1.74
CA GLY A 17 -7.37 -2.86 -1.64
C GLY A 17 -6.13 -2.12 -1.12
N LEU A 18 -6.03 -1.94 0.20
CA LEU A 18 -5.00 -1.10 0.83
C LEU A 18 -3.61 -1.72 0.94
N ARG A 19 -3.45 -3.01 0.59
CA ARG A 19 -2.21 -3.75 0.78
C ARG A 19 -1.67 -4.17 -0.58
N LEU A 20 -0.36 -4.01 -0.75
CA LEU A 20 0.36 -4.51 -1.91
C LEU A 20 0.27 -6.05 -1.96
N SER A 21 0.36 -6.61 -3.16
CA SER A 21 0.56 -8.06 -3.32
C SER A 21 1.92 -8.47 -2.74
N GLU A 22 2.10 -9.77 -2.47
CA GLU A 22 3.38 -10.27 -1.91
C GLU A 22 4.58 -9.98 -2.81
N GLU A 23 4.38 -10.02 -4.14
CA GLU A 23 5.39 -9.67 -5.13
C GLU A 23 5.72 -8.16 -5.10
N GLU A 24 4.70 -7.30 -5.04
CA GLU A 24 4.90 -5.84 -4.92
C GLU A 24 5.50 -5.43 -3.57
N GLU A 25 5.18 -6.14 -2.48
CA GLU A 25 5.84 -5.96 -1.18
C GLU A 25 7.32 -6.36 -1.26
N PHE A 26 7.65 -7.41 -2.02
CA PHE A 26 9.03 -7.87 -2.24
C PHE A 26 9.84 -6.89 -3.09
N ASP A 27 9.27 -6.38 -4.19
CA ASP A 27 9.91 -5.41 -5.08
C ASP A 27 10.10 -4.02 -4.45
N GLY A 28 9.32 -3.72 -3.41
CA GLY A 28 9.35 -2.48 -2.66
C GLY A 28 8.41 -1.41 -3.22
N ALA A 29 7.80 -0.62 -2.32
CA ALA A 29 6.74 0.33 -2.66
C ALA A 29 7.18 1.44 -3.65
N ASP A 30 8.45 1.86 -3.61
CA ASP A 30 8.98 2.87 -4.53
C ASP A 30 8.99 2.36 -5.98
N LEU A 31 9.30 1.08 -6.17
CA LEU A 31 9.26 0.46 -7.49
C LEU A 31 7.82 0.05 -7.87
N ALA A 32 7.10 -0.59 -6.96
CA ALA A 32 5.76 -1.14 -7.20
C ALA A 32 4.71 -0.05 -7.47
N ILE A 33 4.74 1.07 -6.75
CA ILE A 33 3.76 2.17 -6.90
C ILE A 33 4.34 3.30 -7.74
N HIS A 34 5.55 3.76 -7.40
CA HIS A 34 6.11 4.99 -7.95
C HIS A 34 7.05 4.77 -9.14
N ARG A 35 7.41 3.51 -9.45
CA ARG A 35 8.32 3.11 -10.54
C ARG A 35 9.69 3.81 -10.51
N ILE A 36 10.16 4.18 -9.33
CA ILE A 36 11.45 4.82 -9.11
C ILE A 36 12.33 3.86 -8.34
N LYS A 37 13.54 3.59 -8.85
CA LYS A 37 14.55 2.88 -8.08
C LYS A 37 14.98 3.77 -6.90
N ALA A 38 14.96 3.22 -5.69
CA ALA A 38 15.45 3.92 -4.50
C ALA A 38 16.95 4.28 -4.60
N ASN A 39 17.73 3.49 -5.36
CA ASN A 39 19.14 3.75 -5.58
C ASN A 39 19.43 4.12 -7.06
N PRO A 40 19.84 5.37 -7.35
CA PRO A 40 20.04 5.85 -8.72
C PRO A 40 21.33 5.34 -9.39
N GLU A 41 22.23 4.72 -8.62
CA GLU A 41 23.64 4.52 -8.99
C GLU A 41 23.99 3.06 -9.32
N VAL A 42 23.00 2.15 -9.21
CA VAL A 42 23.11 0.71 -9.52
C VAL A 42 22.16 0.27 -10.62
#